data_AF-A0A929A283-F1
#
_entry.id   AF-A0A929A283-F1
#
_cell.length_a   1.000
_cell.length_b   1.000
_cell.length_c   1.000
_cell.angle_alpha   90.00
_cell.angle_beta   90.00
_cell.angle_gamma   90.00
#
_symmetry.space_group_name_H-M   'P 1'
#
loop_
_entity.id
_entity.type
_entity.pdbx_description
1 polymer ?
#
loop_
_entity_poly.entity_id
_entity_poly.type
_entity_poly.pdbx_seq_one_letter_code
_entity_poly.pdbx_strand_id
1 'polypeptide(L)'
;MWQEISAQIREVTQTDFEIKHHRSVGGGSINQAYAVSSGDHAYFVKLNAASGLLMFEAEARGLVQMAKTRTIKVPQPICWGITESTAYLVLEWLDFGYGNHAAWEMMGHNLAAMHRVTSDRGFGWDIENIIGSTPQPNPWTEDWFTFFRDHRLGHQFRLARVRGGHFPQENELMDALPKLLAGHDPQPSLLHGDLWSGNAAVTQLQEPVILDPATYFGDRETDLAMTELFGSFPKEFYRAYNAAWPLSNGYTLRKTLYNLYHVLNHFNQFGSGYEGQANRMITQLVRDC
;
A
#
# COMPACT_ATOMS: atom_id res chain seq x y z
N MET A 1 -4.97 -22.61 -17.51
CA MET A 1 -5.23 -21.53 -16.52
C MET A 1 -6.42 -21.77 -15.59
N TRP A 2 -7.70 -21.47 -15.92
CA TRP A 2 -8.79 -21.48 -14.91
C TRP A 2 -9.02 -22.84 -14.23
N GLN A 3 -8.88 -23.94 -14.97
CA GLN A 3 -8.95 -25.29 -14.40
C GLN A 3 -7.83 -25.56 -13.38
N GLU A 4 -6.61 -25.08 -13.63
CA GLU A 4 -5.49 -25.17 -12.71
C GLU A 4 -5.72 -24.30 -11.46
N ILE A 5 -6.17 -23.06 -11.63
CA ILE A 5 -6.53 -22.17 -10.50
C ILE A 5 -7.63 -22.82 -9.66
N SER A 6 -8.66 -23.38 -10.29
CA SER A 6 -9.73 -24.10 -9.60
C SER A 6 -9.20 -25.32 -8.84
N ALA A 7 -8.27 -26.08 -9.42
CA ALA A 7 -7.65 -27.23 -8.76
C ALA A 7 -6.80 -26.80 -7.54
N GLN A 8 -6.05 -25.70 -7.67
CA GLN A 8 -5.24 -25.14 -6.59
C GLN A 8 -6.10 -24.60 -5.45
N ILE A 9 -7.23 -23.95 -5.76
CA ILE A 9 -8.21 -23.56 -4.75
C ILE A 9 -8.70 -24.80 -3.99
N ARG A 10 -9.17 -25.84 -4.69
CA ARG A 10 -9.63 -27.08 -4.04
C ARG A 10 -8.57 -27.73 -3.15
N GLU A 11 -7.34 -27.77 -3.62
CA GLU A 11 -6.21 -28.34 -2.89
C GLU A 11 -5.92 -27.56 -1.61
N VAL A 12 -5.92 -26.23 -1.65
CA VAL A 12 -5.59 -25.40 -0.48
C VAL A 12 -6.77 -25.32 0.50
N THR A 13 -7.99 -25.16 0.01
CA THR A 13 -9.16 -24.96 0.87
C THR A 13 -9.77 -26.28 1.36
N GLN A 14 -9.40 -27.41 0.75
CA GLN A 14 -10.01 -28.73 1.01
C GLN A 14 -11.53 -28.73 0.81
N THR A 15 -12.04 -27.84 -0.03
CA THR A 15 -13.45 -27.75 -0.41
C THR A 15 -13.62 -28.07 -1.88
N ASP A 16 -14.72 -28.72 -2.26
CA ASP A 16 -15.05 -28.85 -3.67
C ASP A 16 -15.37 -27.47 -4.27
N PHE A 17 -14.66 -27.12 -5.33
CA PHE A 17 -14.76 -25.82 -5.99
C PHE A 17 -14.42 -25.98 -7.47
N GLU A 18 -15.39 -25.67 -8.31
CA GLU A 18 -15.22 -25.60 -9.76
C GLU A 18 -15.65 -24.22 -10.25
N ILE A 19 -14.76 -23.52 -10.94
CA ILE A 19 -15.10 -22.22 -11.55
C ILE A 19 -16.11 -22.45 -12.68
N LYS A 20 -17.37 -22.09 -12.44
CA LYS A 20 -18.46 -22.12 -13.44
C LYS A 20 -18.64 -20.78 -14.13
N HIS A 21 -18.38 -19.69 -13.41
CA HIS A 21 -18.48 -18.34 -13.94
C HIS A 21 -17.25 -17.53 -13.58
N HIS A 22 -16.76 -16.76 -14.55
CA HIS A 22 -15.75 -15.73 -14.31
C HIS A 22 -16.16 -14.45 -15.03
N ARG A 23 -15.95 -13.29 -14.40
CA ARG A 23 -16.17 -11.99 -15.02
C ARG A 23 -15.04 -11.04 -14.69
N SER A 24 -14.65 -10.24 -15.66
CA SER A 24 -13.73 -9.12 -15.42
C SER A 24 -14.41 -8.13 -14.47
N VAL A 25 -13.66 -7.65 -13.49
CA VAL A 25 -14.10 -6.62 -12.55
C VAL A 25 -13.07 -5.49 -12.55
N GLY A 26 -13.50 -4.27 -12.20
CA GLY A 26 -12.55 -3.19 -11.94
C GLY A 26 -11.71 -3.49 -10.70
N GLY A 27 -10.56 -2.82 -10.56
CA GLY A 27 -9.75 -2.89 -9.34
C GLY A 27 -8.23 -2.94 -9.53
N GLY A 28 -7.72 -3.15 -10.75
CA GLY A 28 -6.28 -3.13 -11.01
C GLY A 28 -5.89 -2.09 -12.05
N SER A 29 -4.96 -1.18 -11.71
CA SER A 29 -4.31 -0.31 -12.71
C SER A 29 -3.26 -1.04 -13.54
N ILE A 30 -2.74 -2.16 -13.01
CA ILE A 30 -1.63 -2.94 -13.59
C ILE A 30 -2.02 -4.41 -13.83
N ASN A 31 -2.92 -4.94 -13.00
CA ASN A 31 -3.35 -6.34 -13.04
C ASN A 31 -4.73 -6.47 -13.68
N GLN A 32 -4.97 -7.60 -14.33
CA GLN A 32 -6.34 -7.97 -14.70
C GLN A 32 -7.03 -8.58 -13.48
N ALA A 33 -8.24 -8.11 -13.17
CA ALA A 33 -8.99 -8.55 -12.01
C ALA A 33 -10.27 -9.29 -12.43
N TYR A 34 -10.54 -10.40 -11.76
CA TYR A 34 -11.69 -11.27 -12.04
C TYR A 34 -12.42 -11.65 -10.76
N ALA A 35 -13.75 -11.71 -10.83
CA ALA A 35 -14.55 -12.49 -9.90
C ALA A 35 -14.73 -13.88 -10.50
N VAL A 36 -14.36 -14.94 -9.76
CA VAL A 36 -14.59 -16.34 -10.15
C VAL A 36 -15.53 -17.00 -9.15
N SER A 37 -16.44 -17.86 -9.59
CA SER A 37 -17.43 -18.48 -8.71
C SER A 37 -17.86 -19.89 -9.13
N SER A 38 -18.23 -20.69 -8.13
CA SER A 38 -18.89 -22.00 -8.27
C SER A 38 -20.43 -21.92 -8.32
N GLY A 39 -20.96 -20.71 -8.14
CA GLY A 39 -22.38 -20.38 -8.02
C GLY A 39 -22.75 -19.89 -6.62
N ASP A 40 -22.35 -20.65 -5.60
CA ASP A 40 -22.58 -20.40 -4.17
C ASP A 40 -21.40 -19.73 -3.45
N HIS A 41 -20.19 -19.89 -3.99
CA HIS A 41 -18.98 -19.30 -3.44
C HIS A 41 -18.17 -18.58 -4.52
N ALA A 42 -17.48 -17.50 -4.13
CA ALA A 42 -16.71 -16.67 -5.03
C ALA A 42 -15.34 -16.33 -4.47
N TYR A 43 -14.38 -16.12 -5.37
CA TYR A 43 -13.05 -15.59 -5.08
C TYR A 43 -12.73 -14.41 -6.00
N PHE A 44 -11.84 -13.55 -5.53
CA PHE A 44 -11.24 -12.51 -6.34
C PHE A 44 -9.89 -13.00 -6.87
N VAL A 45 -9.65 -12.89 -8.18
CA VAL A 45 -8.42 -13.34 -8.81
C VAL A 45 -7.75 -12.17 -9.53
N LYS A 46 -6.49 -11.90 -9.18
CA LYS A 46 -5.60 -11.02 -9.94
C LYS A 46 -4.74 -11.86 -10.88
N LEU A 47 -4.54 -11.37 -12.10
CA LEU A 47 -3.69 -11.98 -13.11
C LEU A 47 -2.66 -10.97 -13.64
N ASN A 48 -1.46 -11.46 -13.93
CA ASN A 48 -0.41 -10.73 -14.65
C ASN A 48 0.48 -11.72 -15.44
N ALA A 49 1.43 -11.24 -16.23
CA ALA A 49 2.46 -12.09 -16.84
C ALA A 49 3.22 -12.88 -15.75
N ALA A 50 3.78 -14.04 -16.11
CA ALA A 50 4.52 -14.92 -15.19
C ALA A 50 5.62 -14.19 -14.38
N SER A 51 6.24 -13.15 -14.95
CA SER A 51 7.23 -12.31 -14.25
C SER A 51 6.67 -11.55 -13.05
N GLY A 52 5.34 -11.42 -12.94
CA GLY A 52 4.64 -10.80 -11.82
C GLY A 52 4.46 -11.70 -10.61
N LEU A 53 4.97 -12.94 -10.59
CA LEU A 53 4.80 -13.85 -9.45
C LEU A 53 5.31 -13.25 -8.13
N LEU A 54 6.49 -12.64 -8.13
CA LEU A 54 7.08 -12.03 -6.92
C LEU A 54 6.23 -10.87 -6.37
N MET A 55 5.51 -10.15 -7.23
CA MET A 55 4.56 -9.12 -6.81
C MET A 55 3.40 -9.73 -6.02
N PHE A 56 2.81 -10.82 -6.53
CA PHE A 56 1.70 -11.50 -5.88
C PHE A 56 2.13 -12.22 -4.59
N GLU A 57 3.33 -12.80 -4.57
CA GLU A 57 3.92 -13.33 -3.34
C GLU A 57 4.08 -12.25 -2.27
N ALA A 58 4.57 -11.07 -2.65
CA ALA A 58 4.75 -9.97 -1.74
C ALA A 58 3.41 -9.42 -1.22
N GLU A 59 2.43 -9.24 -2.09
CA GLU A 59 1.08 -8.80 -1.72
C GLU A 59 0.44 -9.79 -0.74
N ALA A 60 0.47 -11.09 -1.06
CA ALA A 60 -0.08 -12.14 -0.20
C ALA A 60 0.61 -12.17 1.18
N ARG A 61 1.94 -12.01 1.24
CA ARG A 61 2.65 -11.94 2.52
C ARG A 61 2.29 -10.70 3.33
N GLY A 62 2.08 -9.55 2.68
CA GLY A 62 1.63 -8.32 3.32
C GLY A 62 0.25 -8.49 3.93
N LEU A 63 -0.69 -9.04 3.15
CA LEU A 63 -2.05 -9.38 3.60
C LEU A 63 -2.04 -10.37 4.77
N VAL A 64 -1.25 -11.44 4.71
CA VAL A 64 -1.08 -12.39 5.83
C VAL A 64 -0.55 -11.69 7.08
N GLN A 65 0.44 -10.80 6.94
CA GLN A 65 1.03 -10.09 8.06
C GLN A 65 0.03 -9.12 8.71
N MET A 66 -0.77 -8.41 7.93
CA MET A 66 -1.84 -7.56 8.45
C MET A 66 -2.98 -8.38 9.06
N ALA A 67 -3.39 -9.49 8.47
CA ALA A 67 -4.42 -10.36 9.04
C ALA A 67 -4.03 -10.89 10.43
N LYS A 68 -2.74 -11.19 10.64
CA LYS A 68 -2.20 -11.67 11.93
C LYS A 68 -2.32 -10.65 13.06
N THR A 69 -2.37 -9.35 12.77
CA THR A 69 -2.55 -8.33 13.81
C THR A 69 -3.94 -8.39 14.44
N ARG A 70 -4.94 -8.91 13.70
CA ARG A 70 -6.35 -8.92 14.08
C ARG A 70 -6.91 -7.53 14.41
N THR A 71 -6.40 -6.49 13.72
CA THR A 71 -6.80 -5.09 13.96
C THR A 71 -7.73 -4.55 12.90
N ILE A 72 -7.43 -4.76 11.61
CA ILE A 72 -8.24 -4.30 10.48
C ILE A 72 -8.46 -5.46 9.51
N LYS A 73 -9.62 -5.50 8.86
CA LYS A 73 -9.93 -6.55 7.89
C LYS A 73 -9.10 -6.33 6.62
N VAL A 74 -8.57 -7.43 6.12
CA VAL A 74 -7.91 -7.53 4.81
C VAL A 74 -8.43 -8.80 4.14
N PRO A 75 -8.53 -8.84 2.80
CA PRO A 75 -8.96 -10.04 2.10
C PRO A 75 -7.96 -11.17 2.38
N GLN A 76 -8.48 -12.35 2.75
CA GLN A 76 -7.61 -13.50 3.01
C GLN A 76 -6.94 -13.99 1.72
N PRO A 77 -5.60 -14.11 1.67
CA PRO A 77 -4.93 -14.77 0.57
C PRO A 77 -5.20 -16.28 0.60
N ILE A 78 -5.68 -16.83 -0.51
CA ILE A 78 -6.02 -18.25 -0.62
C ILE A 78 -4.84 -19.00 -1.23
N CYS A 79 -4.45 -18.65 -2.44
CA CYS A 79 -3.29 -19.24 -3.13
C CYS A 79 -2.77 -18.30 -4.22
N TRP A 80 -1.53 -18.51 -4.66
CA TRP A 80 -0.90 -17.77 -5.74
C TRP A 80 0.11 -18.67 -6.44
N GLY A 81 0.43 -18.37 -7.69
CA GLY A 81 1.34 -19.19 -8.47
C GLY A 81 1.40 -18.77 -9.93
N ILE A 82 1.88 -19.68 -10.78
CA ILE A 82 1.92 -19.51 -12.23
C ILE A 82 1.13 -20.65 -12.86
N THR A 83 0.30 -20.31 -13.85
CA THR A 83 -0.27 -21.27 -14.80
C THR A 83 0.29 -20.93 -16.18
N GLU A 84 0.99 -21.86 -16.83
CA GLU A 84 1.66 -21.67 -18.12
C GLU A 84 2.53 -20.39 -18.18
N SER A 85 1.95 -19.26 -18.62
CA SER A 85 2.61 -17.97 -18.81
C SER A 85 2.02 -16.83 -17.97
N THR A 86 1.06 -17.13 -17.08
CA THR A 86 0.30 -16.15 -16.28
C THR A 86 0.52 -16.39 -14.80
N ALA A 87 0.98 -15.37 -14.07
CA ALA A 87 0.99 -15.36 -12.62
C ALA A 87 -0.40 -15.01 -12.09
N TYR A 88 -0.79 -15.56 -10.95
CA TYR A 88 -2.08 -15.28 -10.32
C TYR A 88 -1.99 -15.14 -8.81
N LEU A 89 -2.94 -14.40 -8.23
CA LEU A 89 -3.24 -14.32 -6.81
C LEU A 89 -4.74 -14.49 -6.61
N VAL A 90 -5.13 -15.48 -5.82
CA VAL A 90 -6.51 -15.74 -5.40
C VAL A 90 -6.70 -15.21 -3.98
N LEU A 91 -7.70 -14.35 -3.81
CA LEU A 91 -8.11 -13.74 -2.55
C LEU A 91 -9.57 -14.06 -2.23
N GLU A 92 -9.93 -13.96 -0.96
CA GLU A 92 -11.32 -13.89 -0.48
C GLU A 92 -12.13 -12.87 -1.30
N TRP A 93 -13.33 -13.28 -1.74
CA TRP A 93 -14.29 -12.33 -2.30
C TRP A 93 -14.98 -11.55 -1.16
N LEU A 94 -14.99 -10.22 -1.28
CA LEU A 94 -15.64 -9.33 -0.33
C LEU A 94 -16.71 -8.50 -1.03
N ASP A 95 -17.94 -8.57 -0.52
CA ASP A 95 -19.03 -7.72 -1.00
C ASP A 95 -18.92 -6.34 -0.35
N PHE A 96 -18.52 -5.36 -1.15
CA PHE A 96 -18.43 -3.97 -0.72
C PHE A 96 -19.81 -3.28 -0.70
N GLY A 97 -19.94 -2.33 0.21
CA GLY A 97 -21.11 -1.45 0.33
C GLY A 97 -20.68 -0.01 0.57
N TYR A 98 -21.65 0.85 0.87
CA TYR A 98 -21.37 2.21 1.27
C TYR A 98 -21.08 2.25 2.78
N GLY A 99 -19.92 2.78 3.15
CA GLY A 99 -19.53 2.93 4.55
C GLY A 99 -20.26 4.08 5.23
N ASN A 100 -20.93 3.80 6.34
CA ASN A 100 -21.52 4.83 7.19
C ASN A 100 -20.45 5.50 8.09
N HIS A 101 -20.84 6.55 8.82
CA HIS A 101 -19.95 7.27 9.73
C HIS A 101 -19.26 6.36 10.77
N ALA A 102 -19.96 5.37 11.31
CA ALA A 102 -19.42 4.46 12.32
C ALA A 102 -18.36 3.50 11.74
N ALA A 103 -18.55 3.04 10.49
CA ALA A 103 -17.58 2.18 9.81
C ALA A 103 -16.25 2.91 9.56
N TRP A 104 -16.30 4.20 9.18
CA TRP A 104 -15.10 5.02 8.99
C TRP A 104 -14.43 5.40 10.32
N GLU A 105 -15.19 5.65 11.37
CA GLU A 105 -14.66 5.81 12.73
C GLU A 105 -13.93 4.53 13.18
N MET A 106 -14.55 3.36 12.98
CA MET A 106 -13.93 2.06 13.23
C MET A 106 -12.66 1.84 12.40
N MET A 107 -12.64 2.26 11.13
CA MET A 107 -11.43 2.21 10.31
C MET A 107 -10.27 2.99 10.92
N GLY A 108 -10.53 4.19 11.44
CA GLY A 108 -9.51 5.02 12.08
C GLY A 108 -8.92 4.34 13.33
N HIS A 109 -9.77 3.75 14.17
CA HIS A 109 -9.32 2.98 15.33
C HIS A 109 -8.53 1.73 14.95
N ASN A 110 -9.03 0.97 13.97
CA ASN A 110 -8.42 -0.28 13.52
C ASN A 110 -7.05 -0.06 12.86
N LEU A 111 -6.91 1.01 12.06
CA LEU A 111 -5.63 1.38 11.47
C LEU A 111 -4.63 1.85 12.53
N ALA A 112 -5.08 2.65 13.51
CA ALA A 112 -4.22 3.05 14.63
C ALA A 112 -3.73 1.83 15.43
N ALA A 113 -4.60 0.83 15.65
CA ALA A 113 -4.21 -0.42 16.29
C ALA A 113 -3.22 -1.24 15.43
N MET A 114 -3.40 -1.28 14.11
CA MET A 114 -2.46 -1.94 13.19
C MET A 114 -1.07 -1.32 13.28
N HIS A 115 -0.98 0.01 13.22
CA HIS A 115 0.30 0.72 13.31
C HIS A 115 1.02 0.48 14.64
N ARG A 116 0.31 0.12 15.72
CA ARG A 116 0.94 -0.19 17.02
C ARG A 116 1.66 -1.53 17.02
N VAL A 117 1.49 -2.35 15.99
CA VAL A 117 2.32 -3.54 15.76
C VAL A 117 3.66 -3.07 15.21
N THR A 118 4.70 -3.23 16.01
CA THR A 118 6.06 -2.72 15.73
C THR A 118 7.05 -3.85 15.43
N SER A 119 8.24 -3.49 14.92
CA SER A 119 9.35 -4.41 14.67
C SER A 119 10.57 -4.05 15.52
N ASP A 120 11.15 -5.05 16.18
CA ASP A 120 12.41 -4.90 16.94
C ASP A 120 13.65 -4.82 16.02
N ARG A 121 13.49 -5.08 14.72
CA ARG A 121 14.58 -5.03 13.73
C ARG A 121 14.79 -3.64 13.11
N GLY A 122 13.96 -2.67 13.49
CA GLY A 122 13.94 -1.33 12.90
C GLY A 122 12.99 -1.22 11.70
N PHE A 123 13.35 -0.38 10.74
CA PHE A 123 12.54 -0.04 9.57
C PHE A 123 12.92 -0.93 8.38
N GLY A 124 11.93 -1.33 7.58
CA GLY A 124 12.12 -2.25 6.46
C GLY A 124 11.19 -3.44 6.49
N TRP A 125 11.56 -4.52 5.78
CA TRP A 125 10.74 -5.72 5.67
C TRP A 125 11.57 -6.93 5.24
N ASP A 126 11.02 -8.13 5.40
CA ASP A 126 11.75 -9.38 5.10
C ASP A 126 11.95 -9.63 3.61
N ILE A 127 11.15 -8.98 2.78
CA ILE A 127 11.22 -9.09 1.32
C ILE A 127 11.12 -7.71 0.69
N GLU A 128 11.73 -7.57 -0.48
CA GLU A 128 11.39 -6.49 -1.39
C GLU A 128 9.98 -6.72 -1.93
N ASN A 129 9.27 -5.64 -2.20
CA ASN A 129 7.95 -5.68 -2.80
C ASN A 129 7.83 -4.64 -3.89
N ILE A 130 6.60 -4.30 -4.28
CA ILE A 130 6.32 -3.40 -5.38
C ILE A 130 5.28 -2.39 -4.92
N ILE A 131 5.44 -1.12 -5.33
CA ILE A 131 4.47 -0.05 -5.11
C ILE A 131 3.88 0.38 -6.45
N GLY A 132 2.74 -0.21 -6.81
CA GLY A 132 2.24 -0.21 -8.18
C GLY A 132 3.11 -1.12 -9.06
N SER A 133 3.92 -0.54 -9.94
CA SER A 133 4.82 -1.27 -10.86
C SER A 133 6.32 -1.02 -10.59
N THR A 134 6.66 -0.23 -9.58
CA THR A 134 8.06 0.07 -9.24
C THR A 134 8.54 -0.83 -8.09
N PRO A 135 9.78 -1.36 -8.17
CA PRO A 135 10.39 -2.05 -7.04
C PRO A 135 10.44 -1.14 -5.79
N GLN A 136 10.17 -1.72 -4.63
CA GLN A 136 10.26 -1.05 -3.34
C GLN A 136 11.27 -1.82 -2.47
N PRO A 137 12.53 -1.34 -2.40
CA PRO A 137 13.55 -1.96 -1.55
C PRO A 137 13.19 -1.84 -0.07
N ASN A 138 13.36 -2.92 0.69
CA ASN A 138 13.03 -2.96 2.12
C ASN A 138 14.18 -3.50 3.00
N PRO A 139 15.46 -3.14 2.77
CA PRO A 139 16.52 -3.57 3.68
C PRO A 139 16.24 -3.01 5.08
N TRP A 140 16.65 -3.77 6.10
CA TRP A 140 16.49 -3.34 7.48
C TRP A 140 17.47 -2.21 7.81
N THR A 141 16.96 -1.14 8.41
CA THR A 141 17.76 -0.02 8.95
C THR A 141 17.31 0.31 10.36
N GLU A 142 18.23 0.80 11.18
CA GLU A 142 17.93 1.14 12.58
C GLU A 142 17.16 2.46 12.71
N ASP A 143 17.38 3.40 11.78
CA ASP A 143 16.78 4.73 11.83
C ASP A 143 15.88 5.04 10.62
N TRP A 144 14.82 5.82 10.88
CA TRP A 144 13.81 6.16 9.87
C TRP A 144 14.37 7.09 8.80
N PHE A 145 15.24 8.02 9.19
CA PHE A 145 15.83 9.00 8.28
C PHE A 145 16.59 8.31 7.15
N THR A 146 17.50 7.39 7.48
CA THR A 146 18.28 6.60 6.52
C THR A 146 17.35 5.77 5.64
N PHE A 147 16.37 5.09 6.24
CA PHE A 147 15.40 4.29 5.48
C PHE A 147 14.69 5.11 4.41
N PHE A 148 14.06 6.20 4.84
CA PHE A 148 13.23 7.03 3.98
C PHE A 148 14.07 7.78 2.93
N ARG A 149 15.26 8.27 3.31
CA ARG A 149 16.19 8.93 2.38
C ARG A 149 16.64 7.98 1.28
N ASP A 150 17.12 6.79 1.62
CA ASP A 150 17.87 5.95 0.66
C ASP A 150 16.97 4.97 -0.11
N HIS A 151 15.97 4.40 0.58
CA HIS A 151 15.12 3.32 0.09
C HIS A 151 13.70 3.78 -0.27
N ARG A 152 13.36 5.05 -0.02
CA ARG A 152 12.15 5.69 -0.56
C ARG A 152 12.53 6.80 -1.53
N LEU A 153 12.80 8.03 -1.07
CA LEU A 153 13.00 9.18 -1.95
C LEU A 153 14.17 9.00 -2.91
N GLY A 154 15.35 8.65 -2.41
CA GLY A 154 16.54 8.47 -3.24
C GLY A 154 16.36 7.36 -4.28
N HIS A 155 15.63 6.28 -3.93
CA HIS A 155 15.29 5.23 -4.90
C HIS A 155 14.38 5.76 -6.01
N GLN A 156 13.31 6.49 -5.65
CA GLN A 156 12.39 7.06 -6.63
C GLN A 156 13.07 8.09 -7.55
N PHE A 157 13.96 8.94 -7.04
CA PHE A 157 14.74 9.86 -7.87
C PHE A 157 15.69 9.14 -8.84
N ARG A 158 16.37 8.06 -8.39
CA ARG A 158 17.20 7.23 -9.28
C ARG A 158 16.37 6.63 -10.42
N LEU A 159 15.20 6.08 -10.13
CA LEU A 159 14.28 5.57 -11.16
C LEU A 159 13.81 6.69 -12.09
N ALA A 160 13.46 7.85 -11.54
CA ALA A 160 12.94 8.96 -12.30
C ALA A 160 13.99 9.53 -13.27
N ARG A 161 15.27 9.56 -12.87
CA ARG A 161 16.38 9.97 -13.74
C ARG A 161 16.54 9.06 -14.95
N VAL A 162 16.39 7.75 -14.78
CA VAL A 162 16.42 6.77 -15.90
C VAL A 162 15.27 7.04 -16.88
N ARG A 163 14.14 7.55 -16.39
CA ARG A 163 12.97 7.92 -17.20
C ARG A 163 13.00 9.36 -17.74
N GLY A 164 14.11 10.09 -17.55
CA GLY A 164 14.28 11.46 -18.04
C GLY A 164 13.59 12.53 -17.19
N GLY A 165 13.23 12.23 -15.94
CA GLY A 165 12.64 13.20 -15.01
C GLY A 165 13.60 14.32 -14.63
N HIS A 166 13.08 15.54 -14.54
CA HIS A 166 13.86 16.74 -14.21
C HIS A 166 13.41 17.36 -12.89
N PHE A 167 14.28 17.30 -11.88
CA PHE A 167 14.06 17.86 -10.53
C PHE A 167 15.20 18.78 -10.13
N PRO A 168 15.17 20.08 -10.50
CA PRO A 168 16.29 20.99 -10.31
C PRO A 168 16.76 21.13 -8.86
N GLN A 169 15.83 21.02 -7.91
CA GLN A 169 16.08 21.18 -6.47
C GLN A 169 16.22 19.83 -5.73
N GLU A 170 16.50 18.73 -6.43
CA GLU A 170 16.69 17.40 -5.81
C GLU A 170 17.77 17.44 -4.72
N ASN A 171 18.95 17.98 -5.04
CA ASN A 171 20.08 18.01 -4.10
C ASN A 171 19.77 18.87 -2.88
N GLU A 172 19.18 20.06 -3.08
CA GLU A 172 18.78 20.97 -2.02
C GLU A 172 17.75 20.33 -1.08
N LEU A 173 16.81 19.54 -1.63
CA LEU A 173 15.88 18.77 -0.82
C LEU A 173 16.60 17.68 -0.02
N MET A 174 17.50 16.92 -0.65
CA MET A 174 18.25 15.85 0.02
C MET A 174 19.11 16.41 1.16
N ASP A 175 19.71 17.58 0.98
CA ASP A 175 20.46 18.32 2.00
C ASP A 175 19.57 18.89 3.10
N ALA A 176 18.30 19.20 2.80
CA ALA A 176 17.29 19.68 3.74
C ALA A 176 16.68 18.56 4.61
N LEU A 177 16.72 17.28 4.18
CA LEU A 177 16.08 16.17 4.89
C LEU A 177 16.44 16.05 6.38
N PRO A 178 17.71 16.22 6.83
CA PRO A 178 18.04 16.14 8.24
C PRO A 178 17.28 17.16 9.11
N LYS A 179 17.00 18.34 8.57
CA LYS A 179 16.20 19.38 9.24
C LYS A 179 14.71 19.10 9.16
N LEU A 180 14.21 18.67 7.98
CA LEU A 180 12.80 18.34 7.77
C LEU A 180 12.32 17.18 8.67
N LEU A 181 13.22 16.27 9.04
CA LEU A 181 12.97 15.15 9.95
C LEU A 181 13.61 15.34 11.34
N ALA A 182 14.10 16.55 11.66
CA ALA A 182 14.77 16.80 12.93
C ALA A 182 13.85 16.55 14.13
N GLY A 183 14.35 15.79 15.11
CA GLY A 183 13.60 15.45 16.31
C GLY A 183 12.42 14.51 16.09
N HIS A 184 12.31 13.90 14.90
CA HIS A 184 11.28 12.92 14.58
C HIS A 184 11.86 11.51 14.62
N ASP A 185 11.55 10.79 15.69
CA ASP A 185 11.99 9.41 15.94
C ASP A 185 10.77 8.49 16.06
N PRO A 186 10.14 8.09 14.93
CA PRO A 186 8.94 7.29 14.96
C PRO A 186 9.22 5.84 15.35
N GLN A 187 8.22 5.15 15.86
CA GLN A 187 8.31 3.69 16.03
C GLN A 187 8.13 3.01 14.65
N PRO A 188 8.86 1.91 14.35
CA PRO A 188 8.74 1.16 13.10
C PRO A 188 7.40 0.42 13.08
N SER A 189 6.37 1.11 12.60
CA SER A 189 4.97 0.69 12.59
C SER A 189 4.69 -0.17 11.37
N LEU A 190 3.88 -1.22 11.50
CA LEU A 190 3.43 -2.00 10.35
C LEU A 190 2.53 -1.13 9.46
N LEU A 191 2.97 -0.86 8.23
CA LEU A 191 2.26 -0.03 7.26
C LEU A 191 1.54 -0.86 6.20
N HIS A 192 0.43 -0.31 5.71
CA HIS A 192 -0.17 -0.71 4.46
C HIS A 192 0.75 -0.37 3.28
N GLY A 193 1.31 0.84 3.26
CA GLY A 193 2.31 1.29 2.29
C GLY A 193 1.76 1.87 0.98
N ASP A 194 0.49 1.63 0.67
CA ASP A 194 -0.23 2.23 -0.48
C ASP A 194 -1.68 2.63 -0.11
N LEU A 195 -1.88 3.29 1.04
CA LEU A 195 -3.23 3.52 1.57
C LEU A 195 -3.87 4.81 1.02
N TRP A 196 -4.66 4.68 -0.04
CA TRP A 196 -5.46 5.76 -0.62
C TRP A 196 -6.92 5.29 -0.81
N SER A 197 -7.82 6.15 -1.32
CA SER A 197 -9.25 5.83 -1.42
C SER A 197 -9.59 4.63 -2.30
N GLY A 198 -8.72 4.27 -3.25
CA GLY A 198 -8.89 3.06 -4.05
C GLY A 198 -8.60 1.76 -3.28
N ASN A 199 -7.82 1.84 -2.20
CA ASN A 199 -7.33 0.71 -1.42
C ASN A 199 -8.00 0.61 -0.03
N ALA A 200 -9.09 1.33 0.17
CA ALA A 200 -9.92 1.28 1.38
C ALA A 200 -11.39 1.12 1.00
N ALA A 201 -12.07 0.19 1.67
CA ALA A 201 -13.46 -0.12 1.42
C ALA A 201 -14.20 -0.41 2.74
N VAL A 202 -15.52 -0.51 2.64
CA VAL A 202 -16.37 -1.00 3.73
C VAL A 202 -17.23 -2.12 3.16
N THR A 203 -17.30 -3.25 3.87
CA THR A 203 -18.16 -4.37 3.45
C THR A 203 -19.63 -4.01 3.60
N GLN A 204 -20.53 -4.78 2.98
CA GLN A 204 -21.97 -4.64 3.22
C GLN A 204 -22.35 -4.81 4.70
N LEU A 205 -21.54 -5.54 5.46
CA LEU A 205 -21.67 -5.72 6.91
C LEU A 205 -21.07 -4.56 7.74
N GLN A 206 -20.69 -3.46 7.10
CA GLN A 206 -20.09 -2.28 7.72
C GLN A 206 -18.72 -2.51 8.37
N GLU A 207 -17.97 -3.51 7.90
CA GLU A 207 -16.59 -3.75 8.34
C GLU A 207 -15.60 -2.98 7.46
N PRO A 208 -14.66 -2.21 8.03
CA PRO A 208 -13.63 -1.52 7.26
C PRO A 208 -12.57 -2.50 6.77
N VAL A 209 -12.22 -2.39 5.49
CA VAL A 209 -11.25 -3.25 4.81
C VAL A 209 -10.21 -2.39 4.12
N ILE A 210 -8.95 -2.82 4.18
CA ILE A 210 -7.86 -2.27 3.35
C ILE A 210 -7.35 -3.34 2.38
N LEU A 211 -6.94 -2.89 1.19
CA LEU A 211 -6.71 -3.72 0.00
C LEU A 211 -5.37 -3.36 -0.64
N ASP A 212 -4.75 -4.30 -1.35
CA ASP A 212 -3.62 -4.04 -2.25
C ASP A 212 -2.40 -3.38 -1.57
N PRO A 213 -1.82 -4.04 -0.55
CA PRO A 213 -0.74 -3.45 0.23
C PRO A 213 0.62 -3.46 -0.46
N ALA A 214 1.44 -2.46 -0.12
CA ALA A 214 2.87 -2.39 -0.37
C ALA A 214 3.64 -2.38 0.96
N THR A 215 3.40 -3.39 1.80
CA THR A 215 3.77 -3.47 3.23
C THR A 215 5.25 -3.25 3.54
N TYR A 216 5.52 -2.56 4.64
CA TYR A 216 6.82 -2.51 5.32
C TYR A 216 6.65 -1.96 6.74
N PHE A 217 7.69 -2.04 7.57
CA PHE A 217 7.73 -1.30 8.83
C PHE A 217 8.33 0.09 8.61
N GLY A 218 7.57 1.13 8.91
CA GLY A 218 7.89 2.52 8.61
C GLY A 218 7.27 3.49 9.61
N ASP A 219 7.30 4.78 9.29
CA ASP A 219 6.52 5.76 10.03
C ASP A 219 5.04 5.70 9.65
N ARG A 220 4.17 5.52 10.64
CA ARG A 220 2.70 5.52 10.49
C ARG A 220 2.14 6.75 9.78
N GLU A 221 2.86 7.89 9.84
CA GLU A 221 2.45 9.11 9.18
C GLU A 221 2.47 8.98 7.65
N THR A 222 3.20 8.03 7.05
CA THR A 222 3.20 7.84 5.59
C THR A 222 1.87 7.31 5.07
N ASP A 223 1.25 6.35 5.77
CA ASP A 223 -0.06 5.82 5.39
C ASP A 223 -1.11 6.92 5.47
N LEU A 224 -1.13 7.69 6.56
CA LEU A 224 -2.06 8.82 6.72
C LEU A 224 -1.85 9.88 5.65
N ALA A 225 -0.60 10.23 5.34
CA ALA A 225 -0.30 11.21 4.32
C ALA A 225 -0.89 10.81 2.96
N MET A 226 -0.78 9.53 2.60
CA MET A 226 -1.30 8.99 1.35
C MET A 226 -2.83 9.03 1.28
N THR A 227 -3.54 8.86 2.41
CA THR A 227 -5.01 8.99 2.47
C THR A 227 -5.50 10.40 2.14
N GLU A 228 -4.63 11.41 2.22
CA GLU A 228 -4.91 12.82 1.92
C GLU A 228 -4.39 13.28 0.55
N LEU A 229 -3.74 12.41 -0.24
CA LEU A 229 -3.12 12.76 -1.52
C LEU A 229 -4.06 12.58 -2.72
N PHE A 230 -4.66 11.40 -2.87
CA PHE A 230 -5.54 11.05 -3.98
C PHE A 230 -6.98 10.90 -3.51
N GLY A 231 -7.58 12.03 -3.17
CA GLY A 231 -8.85 12.10 -2.47
C GLY A 231 -8.65 12.31 -0.97
N SER A 232 -9.69 12.01 -0.20
CA SER A 232 -9.64 12.09 1.26
C SER A 232 -10.62 11.10 1.87
N PHE A 233 -10.23 10.44 2.95
CA PHE A 233 -11.20 9.69 3.76
C PHE A 233 -12.18 10.65 4.46
N PRO A 234 -13.33 10.16 4.95
CA PRO A 234 -14.24 10.97 5.75
C PRO A 234 -13.57 11.47 7.04
N LYS A 235 -14.02 12.63 7.54
CA LYS A 235 -13.49 13.27 8.75
C LYS A 235 -13.52 12.36 10.00
N GLU A 236 -14.46 11.44 10.05
CA GLU A 236 -14.66 10.48 11.14
C GLU A 236 -13.45 9.56 11.28
N PHE A 237 -12.87 9.11 10.16
CA PHE A 237 -11.65 8.32 10.15
C PHE A 237 -10.50 9.08 10.80
N TYR A 238 -10.22 10.31 10.35
CA TYR A 238 -9.11 11.10 10.87
C TYR A 238 -9.29 11.44 12.35
N ARG A 239 -10.51 11.80 12.75
CA ARG A 239 -10.85 12.07 14.16
C ARG A 239 -10.60 10.84 15.03
N ALA A 240 -11.08 9.68 14.60
CA ALA A 240 -10.95 8.43 15.35
C ALA A 240 -9.50 7.95 15.46
N TYR A 241 -8.76 8.01 14.36
CA TYR A 241 -7.34 7.69 14.33
C TYR A 241 -6.57 8.61 15.28
N ASN A 242 -6.76 9.94 15.15
CA ASN A 242 -6.03 10.90 15.98
C ASN A 242 -6.44 10.82 17.47
N ALA A 243 -7.67 10.44 17.78
CA ALA A 243 -8.09 10.16 19.16
C ALA A 243 -7.39 8.92 19.75
N ALA A 244 -7.20 7.87 18.93
CA ALA A 244 -6.54 6.63 19.36
C ALA A 244 -5.00 6.73 19.39
N TRP A 245 -4.41 7.50 18.47
CA TRP A 245 -2.99 7.77 18.41
C TRP A 245 -2.70 9.15 17.79
N PRO A 246 -2.62 10.21 18.62
CA PRO A 246 -2.43 11.57 18.15
C PRO A 246 -1.20 11.72 17.26
N LEU A 247 -1.34 12.47 16.16
CA LEU A 247 -0.22 12.81 15.29
C LEU A 247 0.74 13.77 15.99
N SER A 248 2.03 13.60 15.74
CA SER A 248 3.06 14.45 16.32
C SER A 248 3.03 15.84 15.69
N ASN A 249 3.45 16.85 16.45
CA ASN A 249 3.69 18.18 15.90
C ASN A 249 4.63 18.08 14.67
N GLY A 250 4.38 18.91 13.66
CA GLY A 250 5.14 18.88 12.40
C GLY A 250 4.57 17.93 11.32
N TYR A 251 3.49 17.20 11.59
CA TYR A 251 2.84 16.32 10.60
C TYR A 251 2.52 17.05 9.29
N THR A 252 2.06 18.31 9.32
CA THR A 252 1.75 19.06 8.09
C THR A 252 2.94 19.16 7.13
N LEU A 253 4.15 19.36 7.67
CA LEU A 253 5.38 19.42 6.87
C LEU A 253 5.78 18.02 6.39
N ARG A 254 5.80 17.04 7.30
CA ARG A 254 6.16 15.65 7.00
C ARG A 254 5.19 14.99 6.03
N LYS A 255 3.90 15.33 6.07
CA LYS A 255 2.90 14.90 5.10
C LYS A 255 3.29 15.27 3.67
N THR A 256 3.72 16.52 3.44
CA THR A 256 4.18 16.95 2.12
C THR A 256 5.40 16.14 1.68
N LEU A 257 6.32 15.87 2.61
CA LEU A 257 7.51 15.05 2.37
C LEU A 257 7.17 13.59 2.05
N TYR A 258 6.25 12.97 2.80
CA TYR A 258 5.80 11.60 2.59
C TYR A 258 5.00 11.45 1.30
N ASN A 259 4.15 12.43 0.97
CA ASN A 259 3.43 12.43 -0.29
C ASN A 259 4.35 12.62 -1.51
N LEU A 260 5.49 13.30 -1.36
CA LEU A 260 6.46 13.42 -2.46
C LEU A 260 6.94 12.04 -2.95
N TYR A 261 7.12 11.07 -2.04
CA TYR A 261 7.46 9.69 -2.42
C TYR A 261 6.42 9.10 -3.39
N HIS A 262 5.13 9.22 -3.09
CA HIS A 262 4.07 8.70 -3.93
C HIS A 262 3.92 9.47 -5.25
N VAL A 263 4.13 10.80 -5.25
CA VAL A 263 4.10 11.62 -6.47
C VAL A 263 5.27 11.27 -7.39
N LEU A 264 6.49 11.06 -6.86
CA LEU A 264 7.62 10.57 -7.64
C LEU A 264 7.35 9.17 -8.18
N ASN A 265 6.71 8.30 -7.39
CA ASN A 265 6.28 6.99 -7.87
C ASN A 265 5.27 7.10 -9.01
N HIS A 266 4.31 8.02 -8.93
CA HIS A 266 3.34 8.27 -10.01
C HIS A 266 4.01 8.84 -11.26
N PHE A 267 4.98 9.75 -11.12
CA PHE A 267 5.82 10.18 -12.24
C PHE A 267 6.50 8.97 -12.90
N ASN A 268 7.07 8.09 -12.08
CA ASN A 268 7.73 6.88 -12.57
C ASN A 268 6.79 5.97 -13.35
N GLN A 269 5.52 5.86 -12.98
CA GLN A 269 4.56 4.98 -13.64
C GLN A 269 3.84 5.62 -14.83
N PHE A 270 3.53 6.91 -14.75
CA PHE A 270 2.59 7.59 -15.66
C PHE A 270 3.19 8.81 -16.38
N GLY A 271 4.41 9.23 -16.02
CA GLY A 271 5.17 10.26 -16.73
C GLY A 271 4.94 11.70 -16.27
N SER A 272 5.21 12.64 -17.18
CA SER A 272 5.47 14.06 -16.93
C SER A 272 4.33 14.85 -16.26
N GLY A 273 3.10 14.34 -16.27
CA GLY A 273 1.97 14.96 -15.57
C GLY A 273 2.22 15.16 -14.06
N TYR A 274 3.05 14.31 -13.46
CA TYR A 274 3.42 14.38 -12.04
C TYR A 274 4.73 15.12 -11.77
N GLU A 275 5.56 15.39 -12.79
CA GLU A 275 6.85 16.08 -12.62
C GLU A 275 6.65 17.49 -12.08
N GLY A 276 5.71 18.25 -12.65
CA GLY A 276 5.39 19.60 -12.19
C GLY A 276 4.85 19.63 -10.76
N GLN A 277 4.10 18.60 -10.34
CA GLN A 277 3.61 18.48 -8.96
C GLN A 277 4.76 18.19 -8.00
N ALA A 278 5.62 17.22 -8.32
CA ALA A 278 6.80 16.90 -7.53
C ALA A 278 7.70 18.12 -7.35
N ASN A 279 8.01 18.85 -8.43
CA ASN A 279 8.82 20.06 -8.36
C ASN A 279 8.22 21.14 -7.45
N ARG A 280 6.91 21.38 -7.49
CA ARG A 280 6.25 22.32 -6.56
C ARG A 280 6.39 21.90 -5.10
N MET A 281 6.24 20.60 -4.81
CA MET A 281 6.39 20.05 -3.47
C MET A 281 7.84 20.16 -2.98
N ILE A 282 8.81 19.86 -3.85
CA ILE A 282 10.24 20.02 -3.57
C ILE A 282 10.54 21.49 -3.24
N THR A 283 10.12 22.44 -4.07
CA THR A 283 10.32 23.88 -3.82
C THR A 283 9.71 24.31 -2.50
N GLN A 284 8.51 23.83 -2.16
CA GLN A 284 7.87 24.12 -0.88
C GLN A 284 8.70 23.58 0.29
N LEU A 285 9.11 22.31 0.24
CA LEU A 285 9.89 21.66 1.30
C LEU A 285 11.24 22.34 1.53
N VAL A 286 11.93 22.74 0.45
CA VAL A 286 13.21 23.45 0.54
C VAL A 286 13.02 24.84 1.16
N ARG A 287 11.90 25.52 0.89
CA ARG A 287 11.59 26.84 1.46
C ARG A 287 11.20 26.76 2.94
N ASP A 288 10.46 25.71 3.32
CA ASP A 288 9.89 25.54 4.66
C ASP A 288 10.88 24.89 5.66
N CYS A 289 12.14 24.65 5.24
CA CYS A 289 13.26 24.07 5.98
C CYS A 289 14.22 25.15 6.54
#